data_AF-A0A0P6XSE5-F1
#
_entry.id   AF-A0A0P6XSE5-F1
#
_cell.length_a   1.000
_cell.length_b   1.000
_cell.length_c   1.000
_cell.angle_alpha   90.00
_cell.angle_beta   90.00
_cell.angle_gamma   90.00
#
_symmetry.space_group_name_H-M   'P 1'
#
loop_
_entity.id
_entity.type
_entity.pdbx_description
1 polymer ?
#
loop_
_entity_poly.entity_id
_entity_poly.type
_entity_poly.pdbx_seq_one_letter_code
_entity_poly.pdbx_strand_id
1 'polypeptide(L)'
;MGEPDFWFAQFIFMDNTMSIVQSIIHGFIGDFGMKVGDLYYANSLWINGIILFYALIVYISWRNYERVHEVIISSILEQLEPKLKNWSKSEITRNLKSVSIPWDKARKTIKIPLLAKSGTFLPKFASMGTIMALFPSDVLIQILREKKKN
;
A
#
# COMPACT_ATOMS: atom_id res chain seq x y z
N MET A 1 16.73 -4.77 63.80
CA MET A 1 17.16 -4.54 62.41
C MET A 1 16.26 -5.39 61.53
N GLY A 2 15.24 -4.79 60.94
CA GLY A 2 14.38 -5.50 59.99
C GLY A 2 15.09 -5.54 58.64
N GLU A 3 15.20 -6.72 58.04
CA GLU A 3 15.65 -6.86 56.66
C GLU A 3 14.73 -6.03 55.75
N PRO A 4 15.27 -5.28 54.77
CA PRO A 4 14.44 -4.60 53.80
C PRO A 4 13.60 -5.64 53.07
N ASP A 5 12.29 -5.43 53.06
CA ASP A 5 11.34 -6.33 52.42
C ASP A 5 11.70 -6.48 50.94
N PHE A 6 11.56 -7.70 50.44
CA PHE A 6 11.88 -8.08 49.06
C PHE A 6 11.28 -7.11 48.01
N TRP A 7 10.11 -6.56 48.31
CA TRP A 7 9.43 -5.55 47.48
C TRP A 7 10.15 -4.20 47.43
N PHE A 8 10.77 -3.74 48.52
CA PHE A 8 11.62 -2.54 48.55
C PHE A 8 12.88 -2.71 47.71
N ALA A 9 13.54 -3.88 47.81
CA ALA A 9 14.73 -4.16 47.02
C ALA A 9 14.40 -4.21 45.51
N GLN A 10 13.26 -4.80 45.14
CA GLN A 10 12.80 -4.86 43.76
C GLN A 10 12.38 -3.47 43.21
N PHE A 11 11.75 -2.63 44.05
CA PHE A 11 11.40 -1.25 43.69
C PHE A 11 12.64 -0.38 43.44
N ILE A 12 13.64 -0.43 44.32
CA ILE A 12 14.91 0.32 44.15
C ILE A 12 15.68 -0.18 42.92
N PHE A 13 15.64 -1.48 42.62
CA PHE A 13 16.28 -2.02 41.43
C PHE A 13 15.57 -1.56 40.13
N MET A 14 14.23 -1.52 40.11
CA MET A 14 13.47 -0.97 38.98
C MET A 14 13.70 0.54 38.78
N ASP A 15 13.78 1.31 39.84
CA ASP A 15 14.01 2.76 39.77
C ASP A 15 15.44 3.09 39.26
N ASN A 16 16.45 2.36 39.76
CA ASN A 16 17.82 2.52 39.30
C ASN A 16 18.04 2.04 37.85
N THR A 17 17.37 0.98 37.42
CA THR A 17 17.49 0.50 36.03
C THR A 17 16.82 1.46 35.04
N MET A 18 15.70 2.08 35.42
CA MET A 18 15.05 3.13 34.61
C MET A 18 15.95 4.37 34.49
N SER A 19 16.62 4.80 35.56
CA SER A 19 17.52 5.97 35.53
C SER A 19 18.79 5.73 34.71
N ILE A 20 19.35 4.51 34.77
CA ILE A 20 20.52 4.12 33.96
C ILE A 20 20.15 4.10 32.47
N VAL A 21 19.00 3.51 32.11
CA VAL A 21 18.55 3.47 30.71
C VAL A 21 18.30 4.88 30.17
N GLN A 22 17.65 5.75 30.94
CA GLN A 22 17.46 7.15 30.56
C GLN A 22 18.79 7.89 30.40
N SER A 23 19.75 7.66 31.29
CA SER A 23 21.08 8.28 31.21
C SER A 23 21.88 7.80 30.00
N ILE A 24 21.78 6.52 29.63
CA ILE A 24 22.40 5.97 28.42
C ILE A 24 21.74 6.57 27.16
N ILE A 25 20.40 6.61 27.09
CA ILE A 25 19.67 7.20 25.96
C ILE A 25 20.01 8.68 25.83
N HIS A 26 20.06 9.41 26.95
CA HIS A 26 20.45 10.81 26.98
C HIS A 26 21.91 11.01 26.52
N GLY A 27 22.83 10.13 26.91
CA GLY A 27 24.23 10.17 26.46
C GLY A 27 24.42 9.86 24.97
N PHE A 28 23.58 9.01 24.38
CA PHE A 28 23.67 8.62 22.96
C PHE A 28 22.92 9.56 22.00
N ILE A 29 21.76 10.09 22.41
CA ILE A 29 20.85 10.85 21.52
C ILE A 29 20.76 12.34 21.92
N GLY A 30 21.21 12.69 23.13
CA GLY A 30 21.18 14.05 23.65
C GLY A 30 19.78 14.55 24.00
N ASP A 31 19.72 15.79 24.51
CA ASP A 31 18.48 16.47 24.89
C ASP A 31 17.43 16.53 23.77
N PHE A 32 17.89 16.65 22.52
CA PHE A 32 17.00 16.69 21.36
C PHE A 32 16.28 15.35 21.17
N GLY A 33 17.00 14.24 21.26
CA GLY A 33 16.44 12.89 21.14
C GLY A 33 15.42 12.57 22.21
N MET A 34 15.72 12.93 23.46
CA MET A 34 14.79 12.77 24.57
C MET A 34 13.50 13.56 24.35
N LYS A 35 13.60 14.83 23.94
CA LYS A 35 12.42 15.66 23.63
C LYS A 35 11.57 15.10 22.48
N VAL A 36 12.21 14.54 21.45
CA VAL A 36 11.50 13.86 20.35
C VAL A 36 10.82 12.58 20.85
N GLY A 37 11.50 11.79 21.69
CA GLY A 37 10.93 10.61 22.32
C GLY A 37 9.73 10.92 23.19
N ASP A 38 9.83 11.93 24.04
CA ASP A 38 8.73 12.38 24.91
C ASP A 38 7.55 12.90 24.10
N LEU A 39 7.81 13.65 23.02
CA LEU A 39 6.77 14.08 22.08
C LEU A 39 6.09 12.87 21.42
N TYR A 40 6.86 11.86 21.01
CA TYR A 40 6.32 10.62 20.45
C TYR A 40 5.48 9.87 21.48
N TYR A 41 5.95 9.69 22.73
CA TYR A 41 5.19 8.99 23.77
C TYR A 41 3.87 9.72 24.07
N ALA A 42 3.92 11.03 24.24
CA ALA A 42 2.75 11.86 24.51
C ALA A 42 1.72 11.84 23.37
N ASN A 43 2.17 11.67 22.12
CA ASN A 43 1.31 11.66 20.92
C ASN A 43 1.23 10.30 20.22
N SER A 44 1.67 9.23 20.88
CA SER A 44 1.88 7.92 20.24
C SER A 44 0.61 7.36 19.62
N LEU A 45 -0.53 7.56 20.29
CA LEU A 45 -1.85 7.19 19.77
C LEU A 45 -2.17 7.89 18.45
N TRP A 46 -1.93 9.21 18.36
CA TRP A 46 -2.18 10.00 17.16
C TRP A 46 -1.25 9.61 16.02
N ILE A 47 0.05 9.46 16.30
CA ILE A 47 1.05 9.08 15.30
C ILE A 47 0.73 7.70 14.72
N ASN A 48 0.47 6.71 15.57
CA ASN A 48 0.09 5.37 15.14
C ASN A 48 -1.26 5.37 14.40
N GLY A 49 -2.22 6.17 14.86
CA GLY A 49 -3.51 6.35 14.20
C GLY A 49 -3.36 6.87 12.77
N ILE A 50 -2.52 7.88 12.56
CA ILE A 50 -2.23 8.44 11.22
C ILE A 50 -1.57 7.38 10.33
N ILE A 51 -0.59 6.63 10.85
CA ILE A 51 0.10 5.58 10.09
C ILE A 51 -0.88 4.48 9.68
N LEU A 52 -1.73 4.00 10.60
CA LEU A 52 -2.73 2.98 10.32
C LEU A 52 -3.77 3.47 9.31
N PHE A 53 -4.24 4.72 9.49
CA PHE A 53 -5.17 5.34 8.56
C PHE A 53 -4.58 5.47 7.15
N TYR A 54 -3.31 5.86 7.05
CA TYR A 54 -2.60 5.90 5.78
C TYR A 54 -2.49 4.51 5.13
N ALA A 55 -2.10 3.50 5.91
CA ALA A 55 -2.02 2.12 5.43
C ALA A 55 -3.38 1.62 4.92
N LEU A 56 -4.47 1.98 5.60
CA LEU A 56 -5.83 1.68 5.16
C LEU A 56 -6.16 2.35 3.82
N ILE A 57 -5.80 3.62 3.63
CA ILE A 57 -5.99 4.32 2.35
C ILE A 57 -5.22 3.62 1.22
N VAL A 58 -3.96 3.26 1.46
CA VAL A 58 -3.13 2.54 0.47
C VAL A 58 -3.75 1.20 0.12
N TYR A 59 -4.18 0.43 1.13
CA TYR A 59 -4.83 -0.85 0.93
C TYR A 59 -6.11 -0.72 0.09
N ILE A 60 -6.98 0.24 0.39
CA ILE A 60 -8.18 0.52 -0.40
C ILE A 60 -7.80 0.88 -1.84
N SER A 61 -6.74 1.67 -2.03
CA SER A 61 -6.26 2.10 -3.34
C SER A 61 -5.77 0.92 -4.20
N TRP A 62 -5.09 -0.07 -3.59
CA TRP A 62 -4.74 -1.33 -4.25
C TRP A 62 -5.98 -2.13 -4.63
N ARG A 63 -6.96 -2.24 -3.73
CA ARG A 63 -8.22 -2.96 -4.02
C ARG A 63 -9.00 -2.32 -5.16
N ASN A 64 -8.98 -0.99 -5.28
CA ASN A 64 -9.58 -0.29 -6.41
C ASN A 64 -8.81 -0.57 -7.71
N TYR A 65 -7.48 -0.58 -7.68
CA TYR A 65 -6.67 -0.93 -8.84
C TYR A 65 -6.99 -2.34 -9.36
N GLU A 66 -7.10 -3.33 -8.47
CA GLU A 66 -7.46 -4.70 -8.87
C GLU A 66 -8.86 -4.78 -9.50
N ARG A 67 -9.86 -4.07 -8.97
CA ARG A 67 -11.20 -4.02 -9.58
C ARG A 67 -11.20 -3.38 -10.96
N VAL A 68 -10.45 -2.29 -11.13
CA VAL A 68 -10.31 -1.62 -12.43
C VAL A 68 -9.62 -2.56 -13.42
N HIS A 69 -8.55 -3.23 -12.99
CA HIS A 69 -7.84 -4.22 -13.77
C HIS A 69 -8.76 -5.36 -14.20
N GLU A 70 -9.52 -5.96 -13.29
CA GLU A 70 -10.49 -7.02 -13.59
C GLU A 70 -11.50 -6.59 -14.65
N VAL A 71 -12.11 -5.41 -14.50
CA VAL A 71 -13.12 -4.89 -15.45
C VAL A 71 -12.52 -4.64 -16.82
N ILE A 72 -11.32 -4.06 -16.91
CA ILE A 72 -10.65 -3.80 -18.18
C ILE A 72 -10.32 -5.13 -18.86
N ILE A 73 -9.70 -6.06 -18.14
CA ILE A 73 -9.26 -7.33 -18.70
C ILE A 73 -10.44 -8.21 -19.09
N SER A 74 -11.49 -8.31 -18.27
CA SER A 74 -12.69 -9.09 -18.62
C SER A 74 -13.36 -8.53 -19.88
N SER A 75 -13.49 -7.21 -19.99
CA SER A 75 -14.10 -6.56 -21.16
C SER A 75 -13.28 -6.74 -22.44
N ILE A 76 -11.95 -6.79 -22.33
CA ILE A 76 -11.07 -7.10 -23.46
C ILE A 76 -11.19 -8.57 -23.84
N LEU A 77 -11.19 -9.48 -22.85
CA LEU A 77 -11.32 -10.91 -23.10
C LEU A 77 -12.67 -11.24 -23.75
N GLU A 78 -13.79 -10.71 -23.27
CA GLU A 78 -15.11 -10.91 -23.90
C GLU A 78 -15.11 -10.56 -25.40
N GLN A 79 -14.33 -9.57 -25.82
CA GLN A 79 -14.19 -9.17 -27.23
C GLN A 79 -13.20 -10.02 -28.02
N LEU A 80 -12.19 -10.61 -27.37
CA LEU A 80 -11.04 -11.26 -28.01
C LEU A 80 -10.98 -12.79 -27.85
N GLU A 81 -11.56 -13.33 -26.79
CA GLU A 81 -11.47 -14.73 -26.34
C GLU A 81 -11.83 -15.77 -27.43
N PRO A 82 -12.81 -15.54 -28.33
CA PRO A 82 -13.09 -16.48 -29.42
C PRO A 82 -11.90 -16.69 -30.37
N LYS A 83 -10.96 -15.75 -30.41
CA LYS A 83 -9.84 -15.72 -31.36
C LYS A 83 -8.47 -15.70 -30.68
N LEU A 84 -8.39 -15.34 -29.40
CA LEU A 84 -7.16 -15.14 -28.64
C LEU A 84 -6.28 -16.40 -28.55
N LYS A 85 -6.89 -17.60 -28.47
CA LYS A 85 -6.15 -18.87 -28.40
C LYS A 85 -5.25 -19.07 -29.62
N ASN A 86 -5.73 -18.67 -30.80
CA ASN A 86 -5.04 -18.89 -32.08
C ASN A 86 -4.16 -17.71 -32.51
N TRP A 87 -4.24 -16.57 -31.83
CA TRP A 87 -3.48 -15.37 -32.21
C TRP A 87 -2.01 -15.45 -31.81
N SER A 88 -1.16 -15.08 -32.76
CA SER A 88 0.25 -14.77 -32.58
C SER A 88 0.44 -13.44 -31.84
N LYS A 89 1.68 -13.18 -31.37
CA LYS A 89 2.02 -11.97 -30.62
C LYS A 89 1.69 -10.69 -31.42
N SER A 90 1.97 -10.68 -32.71
CA SER A 90 1.70 -9.52 -33.59
C SER A 90 0.21 -9.29 -33.80
N GLU A 91 -0.60 -10.35 -33.86
CA GLU A 91 -2.05 -10.27 -33.98
C GLU A 91 -2.69 -9.70 -32.72
N ILE A 92 -2.22 -10.09 -31.52
CA ILE A 92 -2.68 -9.50 -30.25
C ILE A 92 -2.43 -7.99 -30.25
N THR A 93 -1.21 -7.54 -30.58
CA THR A 93 -0.87 -6.11 -30.62
C THR A 93 -1.71 -5.34 -31.65
N ARG A 94 -1.92 -5.91 -32.84
CA ARG A 94 -2.72 -5.28 -33.89
C ARG A 94 -4.20 -5.17 -33.50
N ASN A 95 -4.76 -6.25 -32.97
CA ASN A 95 -6.19 -6.32 -32.67
C ASN A 95 -6.55 -5.62 -31.36
N LEU A 96 -5.62 -5.49 -30.40
CA LEU A 96 -5.86 -4.70 -29.20
C LEU A 96 -6.15 -3.23 -29.53
N LYS A 97 -5.54 -2.67 -30.59
CA LYS A 97 -5.83 -1.31 -31.05
C LYS A 97 -7.26 -1.13 -31.56
N SER A 98 -7.90 -2.20 -32.02
CA SER A 98 -9.30 -2.18 -32.46
C SER A 98 -10.30 -2.46 -31.34
N VAL A 99 -9.83 -2.84 -30.14
CA VAL A 99 -10.70 -3.11 -28.99
C VAL A 99 -11.10 -1.81 -28.33
N SER A 100 -12.41 -1.62 -28.15
CA SER A 100 -12.92 -0.52 -27.33
C SER A 100 -12.74 -0.88 -25.85
N ILE A 101 -11.83 -0.19 -25.18
CA ILE A 101 -11.61 -0.36 -23.74
C ILE A 101 -12.64 0.49 -22.99
N PRO A 102 -13.48 -0.09 -22.11
CA PRO A 102 -14.55 0.63 -21.43
C PRO A 102 -14.02 1.39 -20.21
N TRP A 103 -13.15 2.36 -20.45
CA TRP A 103 -12.48 3.16 -19.43
C TRP A 103 -13.45 3.83 -18.44
N ASP A 104 -14.58 4.34 -18.93
CA ASP A 104 -15.60 4.99 -18.09
C ASP A 104 -16.30 3.98 -17.16
N LYS A 105 -16.59 2.77 -17.66
CA LYS A 105 -17.14 1.67 -16.85
C LYS A 105 -16.16 1.27 -15.75
N ALA A 106 -14.87 1.16 -16.09
CA ALA A 106 -13.82 0.84 -15.13
C ALA A 106 -13.65 1.96 -14.08
N ARG A 107 -13.74 3.24 -14.46
CA ARG A 107 -13.71 4.35 -13.51
C ARG A 107 -14.89 4.33 -12.55
N LYS A 108 -16.10 4.02 -13.03
CA LYS A 108 -17.34 4.00 -12.23
C LYS A 108 -17.36 2.92 -11.15
N THR A 109 -16.50 1.90 -11.22
CA THR A 109 -16.40 0.89 -10.15
C THR A 109 -15.65 1.37 -8.90
N ILE A 110 -14.96 2.50 -9.02
CA ILE A 110 -14.12 3.08 -7.96
C ILE A 110 -14.99 3.87 -6.99
N LYS A 111 -15.19 3.36 -5.76
CA LYS A 111 -15.99 4.04 -4.72
C LYS A 111 -15.25 5.21 -4.07
N ILE A 112 -13.95 5.01 -3.80
CA ILE A 112 -13.07 6.03 -3.22
C ILE A 112 -12.11 6.43 -4.33
N PRO A 113 -12.00 7.71 -4.72
CA PRO A 113 -11.33 8.14 -5.95
C PRO A 113 -9.79 8.09 -5.84
N LEU A 114 -9.24 6.98 -5.33
CA LEU A 114 -7.82 6.72 -5.15
C LEU A 114 -7.45 5.38 -5.79
N LEU A 115 -6.31 5.40 -6.48
CA LEU A 115 -5.71 4.25 -7.15
C LEU A 115 -4.23 4.20 -6.83
N ALA A 116 -3.75 2.99 -6.58
CA ALA A 116 -2.33 2.70 -6.48
C ALA A 116 -2.07 1.35 -7.13
N LYS A 117 -1.04 1.26 -7.96
CA LYS A 117 -0.56 -0.04 -8.46
C LYS A 117 -0.09 -0.87 -7.26
N SER A 118 -0.32 -2.18 -7.30
CA SER A 118 0.22 -3.09 -6.29
C SER A 118 1.74 -2.88 -6.13
N GLY A 119 2.20 -2.80 -4.88
CA GLY A 119 3.59 -2.48 -4.53
C GLY A 119 3.96 -1.00 -4.53
N THR A 120 3.03 -0.09 -4.86
CA THR A 120 3.24 1.37 -4.74
C THR A 120 2.53 1.90 -3.50
N PHE A 121 3.25 2.66 -2.66
CA PHE A 121 2.70 3.24 -1.44
C PHE A 121 2.06 4.61 -1.61
N LEU A 122 2.13 5.21 -2.80
CA LEU A 122 1.62 6.56 -3.08
C LEU A 122 0.32 6.49 -3.89
N PRO A 123 -0.85 6.66 -3.25
CA PRO A 123 -2.12 6.75 -3.94
C PRO A 123 -2.17 7.97 -4.85
N LYS A 124 -2.83 7.82 -6.00
CA LYS A 124 -3.14 8.90 -6.94
C LYS A 124 -4.64 9.02 -7.12
N PHE A 125 -5.12 10.23 -7.41
CA PHE A 125 -6.53 10.42 -7.74
C PHE A 125 -6.93 9.63 -8.99
N ALA A 126 -8.11 9.00 -8.90
CA ALA A 126 -8.72 8.20 -9.95
C ALA A 126 -9.29 9.08 -11.07
N SER A 127 -8.40 9.65 -11.88
CA SER A 127 -8.75 10.34 -13.12
C SER A 127 -8.69 9.38 -14.30
N MET A 128 -9.35 9.74 -15.40
CA MET A 128 -9.27 9.00 -16.66
C MET A 128 -7.81 8.86 -17.13
N GLY A 129 -7.06 9.95 -17.09
CA GLY A 129 -5.64 9.96 -17.46
C GLY A 129 -4.80 9.08 -16.52
N THR A 130 -5.11 9.06 -15.22
CA THR A 130 -4.43 8.18 -14.26
C THR A 130 -4.66 6.71 -14.59
N ILE A 131 -5.91 6.33 -14.90
CA ILE A 131 -6.26 4.95 -15.28
C ILE A 131 -5.51 4.57 -16.57
N MET A 132 -5.55 5.42 -17.60
CA MET A 132 -4.83 5.16 -18.86
C MET A 132 -3.32 5.05 -18.67
N ALA A 133 -2.74 5.87 -17.79
CA ALA A 133 -1.32 5.81 -17.46
C ALA A 133 -0.93 4.56 -16.66
N LEU A 134 -1.85 4.01 -15.86
CA LEU A 134 -1.64 2.76 -15.13
C LEU A 134 -1.79 1.52 -16.01
N PHE A 135 -2.59 1.61 -17.08
CA PHE A 135 -2.86 0.51 -18.01
C PHE A 135 -2.47 0.87 -19.45
N PRO A 136 -1.18 1.15 -19.74
CA PRO A 136 -0.75 1.37 -21.11
C PRO A 136 -0.89 0.07 -21.92
N SER A 137 -1.01 0.22 -23.24
CA SER A 137 -1.21 -0.92 -24.16
C SER A 137 -0.17 -2.03 -23.99
N ASP A 138 1.08 -1.70 -23.71
CA ASP A 138 2.16 -2.69 -23.50
C ASP A 138 1.91 -3.57 -22.27
N VAL A 139 1.43 -2.98 -21.18
CA VAL A 139 1.07 -3.70 -19.95
C VAL A 139 -0.12 -4.62 -20.23
N LEU A 140 -1.13 -4.14 -20.96
CA LEU A 140 -2.28 -4.96 -21.34
C LEU A 140 -1.87 -6.15 -22.23
N ILE A 141 -0.98 -5.94 -23.19
CA ILE A 141 -0.44 -7.02 -24.05
C ILE A 141 0.28 -8.07 -23.19
N GLN A 142 1.09 -7.63 -22.22
CA GLN A 142 1.78 -8.54 -21.32
C GLN A 142 0.79 -9.39 -20.50
N ILE A 143 -0.22 -8.76 -19.91
CA ILE A 143 -1.25 -9.45 -19.10
C ILE A 143 -2.02 -10.46 -19.95
N LEU A 144 -2.43 -10.08 -21.16
CA LEU A 144 -3.13 -10.99 -22.08
C LEU A 144 -2.26 -12.18 -22.50
N ARG A 145 -0.95 -11.96 -22.67
CA ARG A 145 0.02 -13.02 -22.98
C ARG A 145 0.17 -14.01 -21.83
N GLU A 146 0.26 -13.51 -20.60
CA GLU A 146 0.32 -14.36 -19.40
C GLU A 146 -0.96 -15.18 -19.26
N LYS A 147 -2.14 -14.57 -19.48
CA LYS A 147 -3.42 -15.29 -19.47
C LYS A 147 -3.57 -16.32 -20.60
N LYS A 148 -2.90 -16.16 -21.74
CA LYS A 148 -2.88 -17.19 -22.81
C LYS A 148 -2.08 -18.43 -22.39
N LYS A 149 -1.06 -18.28 -21.54
CA LYS A 149 -0.16 -19.37 -21.14
C LYS A 149 -0.77 -20.26 -20.05
N ASN A 150 -1.66 -19.69 -19.24
CA ASN A 150 -2.42 -20.39 -18.19
C ASN A 150 -3.71 -20.96 -18.76
#